data_AF-A0A5K0VNG9-F1
#
_entry.id   AF-A0A5K0VNG9-F1
#
_cell.length_a   1.000
_cell.length_b   1.000
_cell.length_c   1.000
_cell.angle_alpha   90.00
_cell.angle_beta   90.00
_cell.angle_gamma   90.00
#
_symmetry.space_group_name_H-M   'P 1'
#
loop_
_entity.id
_entity.type
_entity.pdbx_description
1 polymer ?
#
loop_
_entity_poly.entity_id
_entity_poly.type
_entity_poly.pdbx_seq_one_letter_code
_entity_poly.pdbx_strand_id
1 'polypeptide(L)' 'LVVATNDGSSTINSYWNEVFPRTPMPNAIRALLPSSPEIS' A
#
# COMPACT_ATOMS: atom_id res chain seq x y z
N LEU A 1 1.89 -5.75 21.09
CA LEU A 1 2.39 -4.69 20.20
C LEU A 1 2.41 -5.28 18.79
N VAL A 2 1.38 -5.05 17.98
CA VAL A 2 1.43 -5.50 16.57
C VAL A 2 2.43 -4.58 15.90
N VAL A 3 3.62 -5.10 15.69
CA VAL A 3 4.67 -4.46 14.91
C VAL A 3 4.16 -4.41 13.48
N ALA A 4 3.48 -3.33 13.11
CA ALA A 4 3.22 -2.96 11.73
C ALA A 4 4.54 -2.40 11.16
N THR A 5 5.55 -3.26 11.08
CA THR A 5 6.77 -3.00 10.31
C THR A 5 6.35 -2.80 8.88
N ASN A 6 6.56 -1.58 8.35
CA ASN A 6 7.11 -1.22 7.04
C ASN A 6 6.62 -1.91 5.74
N ASP A 7 5.77 -2.93 5.80
CA ASP A 7 5.32 -3.83 4.73
C ASP A 7 3.88 -3.55 4.31
N GLY A 8 3.16 -2.70 5.05
CA GLY A 8 1.74 -2.43 4.84
C GLY A 8 1.45 -1.79 3.48
N SER A 9 2.28 -0.85 3.04
CA SER A 9 2.10 -0.14 1.76
C SER A 9 2.26 -1.07 0.56
N SER A 10 3.34 -1.86 0.55
CA SER A 10 3.62 -2.86 -0.49
C SER A 10 2.57 -3.97 -0.53
N THR A 11 2.11 -4.41 0.65
CA THR A 11 1.04 -5.42 0.77
C THR A 11 -0.28 -4.89 0.21
N ILE A 12 -0.67 -3.65 0.54
CA ILE A 12 -1.93 -3.07 0.06
C ILE A 12 -1.89 -2.83 -1.45
N ASN A 13 -0.74 -2.39 -1.99
CA ASN A 13 -0.57 -2.21 -3.42
C ASN A 13 -0.68 -3.56 -4.17
N SER A 14 -0.10 -4.62 -3.60
CA SER A 14 -0.18 -5.97 -4.17
C SER A 14 -1.61 -6.50 -4.16
N TYR A 15 -2.31 -6.34 -3.02
CA TYR A 15 -3.70 -6.76 -2.86
C TYR A 15 -4.64 -6.02 -3.82
N TRP A 16 -4.44 -4.72 -4.02
CA TRP A 16 -5.25 -3.94 -4.97
C TRP A 16 -5.14 -4.50 -6.39
N ASN A 17 -3.93 -4.82 -6.85
CA ASN A 17 -3.70 -5.37 -8.18
C ASN A 17 -4.27 -6.78 -8.34
N GLU A 18 -4.35 -7.56 -7.25
CA GLU A 18 -4.97 -8.89 -7.27
C GLU A 18 -6.49 -8.81 -7.43
N VAL A 19 -7.15 -7.95 -6.65
CA VAL A 19 -8.62 -7.80 -6.67
C VAL A 19 -9.10 -7.01 -7.90
N PHE A 20 -8.31 -6.03 -8.35
CA PHE A 20 -8.65 -5.14 -9.45
C PHE A 20 -7.56 -5.11 -10.55
N PRO A 21 -7.33 -6.21 -11.27
CA PRO A 21 -6.19 -6.38 -12.18
C PRO A 21 -6.15 -5.43 -13.38
N ARG A 22 -7.26 -4.74 -13.67
CA ARG A 22 -7.36 -3.76 -14.77
C ARG A 22 -7.65 -2.34 -14.28
N THR A 23 -7.73 -2.13 -12.97
CA THR A 23 -8.07 -0.83 -12.40
C THR A 23 -6.88 -0.29 -11.62
N PRO A 24 -6.18 0.73 -12.14
CA PRO A 24 -5.11 1.36 -11.38
C PRO A 24 -5.67 1.97 -10.09
N MET A 25 -4.89 1.90 -9.01
CA MET A 25 -5.35 2.40 -7.72
C MET A 25 -5.54 3.93 -7.77
N PRO A 26 -6.74 4.45 -7.39
CA PRO A 26 -6.99 5.88 -7.39
C PRO A 26 -6.05 6.64 -6.46
N ASN A 27 -5.61 7.83 -6.89
CA ASN A 27 -4.69 8.67 -6.10
C ASN A 27 -5.26 9.01 -4.70
N ALA A 28 -6.58 9.16 -4.57
CA ALA A 28 -7.23 9.43 -3.28
C ALA A 28 -7.03 8.28 -2.29
N ILE A 29 -7.10 7.02 -2.76
CA ILE A 29 -6.82 5.83 -1.93
C ILE A 29 -5.32 5.74 -1.65
N ARG A 30 -4.47 6.03 -2.65
CA ARG A 30 -3.01 5.99 -2.50
C ARG A 30 -2.49 6.98 -1.47
N ALA A 31 -3.11 8.16 -1.38
CA ALA A 31 -2.78 9.17 -0.39
C ALA A 31 -3.14 8.77 1.05
N LEU A 32 -4.03 7.79 1.23
CA LEU A 32 -4.40 7.25 2.54
C LEU A 32 -3.50 6.08 2.97
N LEU A 33 -2.68 5.55 2.06
CA LEU A 33 -1.76 4.47 2.43
C LEU A 33 -0.62 5.00 3.28
N PRO A 34 -0.14 4.21 4.25
CA PRO A 34 1.06 4.57 4.99
C PRO A 34 2.22 4.75 4.02
N SER A 35 2.90 5.89 4.11
CA SER A 35 4.13 6.16 3.38
C SER A 35 5.16 5.11 3.78
N SER A 36 5.82 4.49 2.80
CA SER A 36 7.00 3.67 3.09
C SER A 36 8.01 4.56 3.81
N PRO A 37 8.60 4.15 4.95
CA PRO A 37 9.71 4.90 5.51
C PRO A 37 10.83 4.93 4.47
N GLU A 38 11.33 6.11 4.14
CA GLU A 38 12.62 6.23 3.48
C GLU A 38 13.65 5.65 4.45
N ILE A 39 14.16 4.46 4.13
CA ILE A 39 15.37 3.96 4.77
C ILE A 39 16.50 4.77 4.12
N SER A 40 16.87 5.86 4.78
CA SER A 40 18.03 6.69 4.41
C SER A 40 19.34 6.09 4.90
#